data_AF-A0AAW9BMN0-F1
#
_entry.id   AF-A0AAW9BMN0-F1
#
_cell.length_a   1.000
_cell.length_b   1.000
_cell.length_c   1.000
_cell.angle_alpha   90.00
_cell.angle_beta   90.00
_cell.angle_gamma   90.00
#
_symmetry.space_group_name_H-M   'P 1'
#
loop_
_entity.id
_entity.type
_entity.pdbx_description
1 polymer ?
#
loop_
_entity_poly.entity_id
_entity_poly.type
_entity_poly.pdbx_seq_one_letter_code
_entity_poly.pdbx_strand_id
1 'polypeptide(L)'
;MLNNKKLTALTTAITLMCMSGSLAAQEVSQQQPTPLAQQDAENSTVFKRVIPFSQLGYSGSIAIQGSEASAYIGFGSRLDEVVSKATLYFDITPSPALLSLVSHVKVYLNNELMGVASIVDGQQGKKLSLSMPLDTRYFSNYNKIRFELIGNTQKDC
;
A
#
# COMPACT_ATOMS: atom_id res chain seq x y z
N MET A 1 7.71 -29.54 34.81
CA MET A 1 8.96 -30.33 34.99
C MET A 1 9.91 -29.97 33.85
N LEU A 2 11.11 -29.49 34.20
CA LEU A 2 12.38 -29.40 33.42
C LEU A 2 12.30 -28.71 32.03
N ASN A 3 12.73 -27.47 31.79
CA ASN A 3 14.08 -26.86 31.90
C ASN A 3 15.22 -27.69 31.26
N ASN A 4 15.99 -27.06 30.36
CA ASN A 4 17.46 -27.17 30.14
C ASN A 4 17.82 -26.89 28.67
N LYS A 5 18.93 -26.25 28.28
CA LYS A 5 20.05 -25.59 28.98
C LYS A 5 20.81 -24.78 27.91
N LYS A 6 21.28 -23.57 28.26
CA LYS A 6 22.33 -22.88 27.51
C LYS A 6 23.65 -23.65 27.68
N LEU A 7 24.41 -23.83 26.60
CA LEU A 7 25.78 -24.34 26.65
C LEU A 7 26.76 -23.21 26.32
N THR A 8 27.71 -23.06 27.24
CA THR A 8 28.83 -22.12 27.28
C THR A 8 30.11 -22.91 27.04
N ALA A 9 31.03 -22.41 26.20
CA ALA A 9 32.48 -22.68 26.11
C ALA A 9 32.94 -22.20 24.72
N LEU A 10 34.10 -21.62 24.46
CA LEU A 10 35.41 -21.83 25.07
C LEU A 10 36.32 -20.64 24.73
N THR A 11 37.06 -20.19 25.73
CA THR A 11 38.20 -19.27 25.68
C THR A 11 39.44 -19.96 25.10
N THR A 12 40.22 -19.25 24.28
CA THR A 12 41.67 -19.50 24.16
C THR A 12 42.40 -18.18 23.95
N ALA A 13 43.19 -17.83 24.97
CA ALA A 13 44.12 -16.72 24.99
C ALA A 13 45.41 -17.11 24.26
N ILE A 14 45.95 -16.21 23.43
CA ILE A 14 47.35 -16.25 23.00
C ILE A 14 47.96 -14.91 23.41
N THR A 15 48.79 -14.99 24.45
CA THR A 15 49.60 -13.90 25.00
C THR A 15 50.96 -13.96 24.30
N LEU A 16 51.37 -12.87 23.65
CA LEU A 16 52.75 -12.70 23.16
C LEU A 16 53.32 -11.40 23.74
N MET A 17 54.42 -11.55 24.48
CA MET A 17 55.21 -10.51 25.15
C MET A 17 56.01 -9.65 24.16
N CYS A 18 56.07 -8.34 24.41
CA CYS A 18 57.18 -7.41 24.12
C CYS A 18 56.99 -6.19 25.06
N MET A 19 57.78 -6.04 26.12
CA MET A 19 59.03 -5.26 26.23
C MET A 19 58.85 -3.74 26.09
N SER A 20 59.29 -3.05 27.14
CA SER A 20 59.12 -1.65 27.54
C SER A 20 59.82 -0.61 26.68
N GLY A 21 59.20 0.58 26.58
CA GLY A 21 59.82 1.83 26.12
C GLY A 21 58.92 3.02 26.47
N SER A 22 59.36 3.85 27.40
CA SER A 22 58.70 5.11 27.76
C SER A 22 59.10 6.20 26.77
N LEU A 23 58.14 6.90 26.18
CA LEU A 23 58.32 8.24 25.63
C LEU A 23 57.02 9.03 25.76
N ALA A 24 57.10 10.20 26.38
CA ALA A 24 56.01 11.15 26.51
C ALA A 24 55.73 11.82 25.15
N ALA A 25 54.47 11.84 24.72
CA ALA A 25 54.00 12.75 23.67
C ALA A 25 52.46 12.88 23.68
N GLN A 26 52.00 14.05 24.13
CA GLN A 26 50.77 14.78 23.75
C GLN A 26 49.46 14.00 23.59
N GLU A 27 48.57 14.14 24.57
CA GLU A 27 47.14 13.97 24.38
C GLU A 27 46.63 15.08 23.43
N VAL A 28 46.47 14.73 22.15
CA VAL A 28 45.67 15.52 21.22
C VAL A 28 44.21 15.28 21.60
N SER A 29 43.60 16.26 22.26
CA SER A 29 42.16 16.32 22.49
C SER A 29 41.46 16.41 21.14
N GLN A 30 41.12 15.26 20.56
CA GLN A 30 40.22 15.17 19.41
C GLN A 30 38.81 15.36 19.95
N GLN A 31 38.31 16.59 19.93
CA GLN A 31 36.87 16.85 19.93
C GLN A 31 36.29 16.24 18.66
N GLN A 32 35.81 15.00 18.80
CA GLN A 32 34.91 14.40 17.85
C GLN A 32 33.72 15.35 17.68
N PRO A 33 33.39 15.81 16.46
CA PRO A 33 32.12 16.45 16.22
C PRO A 33 31.05 15.44 16.63
N THR A 34 30.26 15.81 17.63
CA THR A 34 29.07 15.11 18.06
C THR A 34 28.28 14.74 16.78
N PRO A 35 27.91 13.47 16.56
CA PRO A 35 26.90 13.21 15.57
C PRO A 35 25.66 13.97 16.05
N LEU A 36 25.22 14.97 15.30
CA LEU A 36 23.85 15.45 15.34
C LEU A 36 23.01 14.22 14.99
N ALA A 37 22.67 13.44 16.01
CA ALA A 37 21.51 12.60 15.98
C ALA A 37 20.37 13.57 15.68
N GLN A 38 19.95 13.61 14.41
CA GLN A 38 18.69 14.21 14.00
C GLN A 38 17.61 13.41 14.75
N GLN A 39 17.33 13.85 15.97
CA GLN A 39 16.20 13.43 16.76
C GLN A 39 14.99 14.24 16.29
N ASP A 40 14.66 14.13 15.01
CA ASP A 40 13.33 14.46 14.52
C ASP A 40 12.59 13.14 14.31
N ALA A 41 12.49 12.34 15.38
CA ALA A 41 11.38 11.41 15.51
C ALA A 41 10.14 12.24 15.86
N GLU A 42 9.73 13.10 14.92
CA GLU A 42 8.49 13.83 14.98
C GLU A 42 7.38 12.78 15.02
N ASN A 43 6.67 12.69 16.14
CA ASN A 43 5.57 11.75 16.35
C ASN A 43 4.46 12.05 15.33
N SER A 44 4.59 11.49 14.13
CA SER A 44 3.65 11.66 13.04
C SER A 44 2.33 11.02 13.47
N THR A 45 1.33 11.86 13.75
CA THR A 45 0.03 11.37 14.17
C THR A 45 -0.70 10.80 12.96
N VAL A 46 -1.04 9.51 13.00
CA VAL A 46 -1.77 8.84 11.92
C VAL A 46 -3.26 9.00 12.15
N PHE A 47 -3.95 9.67 11.21
CA PHE A 47 -5.40 9.83 11.24
C PHE A 47 -6.07 9.00 10.15
N LYS A 48 -7.28 8.49 10.44
CA LYS A 48 -8.12 7.80 9.46
C LYS A 48 -9.16 8.77 8.92
N ARG A 49 -9.25 8.88 7.59
CA ARG A 49 -10.29 9.64 6.89
C ARG A 49 -11.10 8.69 5.99
N VAL A 50 -12.41 8.88 5.94
CA VAL A 50 -13.30 8.18 5.01
C VAL A 50 -13.96 9.24 4.13
N ILE A 51 -13.79 9.11 2.81
CA ILE A 51 -14.36 10.01 1.82
C ILE A 51 -15.38 9.20 1.02
N PRO A 52 -16.70 9.38 1.25
CA PRO A 52 -17.71 8.69 0.46
C PRO A 52 -17.81 9.28 -0.95
N PHE A 53 -18.22 8.46 -1.92
CA PHE A 53 -18.45 8.90 -3.30
C PHE A 53 -19.42 10.08 -3.42
N SER A 54 -20.41 10.17 -2.53
CA SER A 54 -21.36 11.29 -2.47
C SER A 54 -20.69 12.63 -2.19
N GLN A 55 -19.63 12.67 -1.38
CA GLN A 55 -18.86 13.88 -1.11
C GLN A 55 -17.99 14.29 -2.31
N LEU A 56 -17.68 13.34 -3.20
CA LEU A 56 -16.98 13.57 -4.47
C LEU A 56 -17.93 13.98 -5.61
N GLY A 57 -19.23 14.13 -5.34
CA GLY A 57 -20.25 14.49 -6.33
C GLY A 57 -20.95 13.30 -7.00
N TYR A 58 -20.68 12.07 -6.55
CA TYR A 58 -21.29 10.85 -7.08
C TYR A 58 -22.30 10.29 -6.07
N SER A 59 -23.54 10.81 -6.11
CA SER A 59 -24.63 10.41 -5.20
C SER A 59 -25.41 9.17 -5.66
N GLY A 60 -25.23 8.74 -6.90
CA GLY A 60 -25.93 7.59 -7.50
C GLY A 60 -24.98 6.60 -8.19
N SER A 61 -25.56 5.58 -8.82
CA SER A 61 -24.80 4.61 -9.60
C SER A 61 -24.29 5.20 -10.92
N ILE A 62 -23.06 4.84 -11.31
CA ILE A 62 -22.50 5.14 -12.62
C ILE A 62 -22.75 3.94 -13.53
N ALA A 63 -23.45 4.14 -14.64
CA ALA A 63 -23.65 3.07 -15.63
C ALA A 63 -22.42 2.93 -16.52
N ILE A 64 -21.87 1.72 -16.61
CA ILE A 64 -20.81 1.35 -17.54
C ILE A 64 -21.41 0.35 -18.52
N GLN A 65 -21.52 0.73 -19.80
CA GLN A 65 -22.25 -0.04 -20.82
C GLN A 65 -21.35 -0.36 -22.01
N GLY A 66 -21.61 -1.49 -22.66
CA GLY A 66 -20.81 -1.98 -23.79
C GLY A 66 -19.86 -3.12 -23.39
N SER A 67 -19.04 -3.55 -24.34
CA SER A 67 -18.03 -4.60 -24.13
C SER A 67 -16.76 -4.07 -23.47
N GLU A 68 -16.42 -2.81 -23.74
CA GLU A 68 -15.31 -2.10 -23.11
C GLU A 68 -15.73 -0.66 -22.84
N ALA A 69 -15.76 -0.27 -21.57
CA ALA A 69 -16.12 1.08 -21.17
C ALA A 69 -15.47 1.44 -19.84
N SER A 70 -15.23 2.74 -19.63
CA SER A 70 -14.55 3.26 -18.44
C SER A 70 -15.38 4.32 -17.73
N ALA A 71 -15.34 4.29 -16.39
CA ALA A 71 -15.83 5.35 -15.51
C ALA A 71 -14.67 5.93 -14.68
N TYR A 72 -14.73 7.22 -14.41
CA TYR A 72 -13.66 7.96 -13.73
C TYR A 72 -14.18 8.67 -12.50
N ILE A 73 -13.46 8.56 -11.40
CA ILE A 73 -13.73 9.25 -10.14
C ILE A 73 -12.48 9.98 -9.70
N GLY A 74 -12.57 11.31 -9.62
CA GLY A 74 -11.48 12.16 -9.17
C GLY A 74 -11.57 12.48 -7.68
N PHE A 75 -10.44 12.54 -6.99
CA PHE A 75 -10.37 13.01 -5.61
C PHE A 75 -9.01 13.64 -5.28
N GLY A 76 -9.01 14.66 -4.43
CA GLY A 76 -7.79 15.32 -3.95
C GLY A 76 -7.18 14.61 -2.74
N SER A 77 -5.85 14.63 -2.66
CA SER A 77 -5.12 14.40 -1.41
C SER A 77 -4.82 15.74 -0.73
N ARG A 78 -4.64 15.70 0.58
CA ARG A 78 -4.13 16.86 1.31
C ARG A 78 -2.63 17.01 1.06
N LEU A 79 -2.16 18.25 0.92
CA LEU A 79 -0.76 18.57 0.61
C LEU A 79 0.15 18.48 1.84
N ASP A 80 -0.44 18.58 3.03
CA ASP A 80 0.21 18.53 4.33
C ASP A 80 0.17 17.13 4.97
N GLU A 81 -0.36 16.13 4.26
CA GLU A 81 -0.51 14.76 4.77
C GLU A 81 0.04 13.74 3.77
N VAL A 82 0.67 12.69 4.26
CA VAL A 82 1.08 11.53 3.45
C VAL A 82 0.12 10.37 3.66
N VAL A 83 -0.31 9.75 2.56
CA VAL A 83 -1.18 8.57 2.61
C VAL A 83 -0.34 7.34 2.99
N SER A 84 -0.50 6.87 4.22
CA SER A 84 0.23 5.68 4.71
C SER A 84 -0.45 4.36 4.35
N LYS A 85 -1.79 4.35 4.25
CA LYS A 85 -2.62 3.21 3.82
C LYS A 85 -3.89 3.73 3.17
N ALA A 86 -4.38 3.04 2.15
CA ALA A 86 -5.65 3.35 1.52
C ALA A 86 -6.39 2.08 1.09
N THR A 87 -7.72 2.11 1.23
CA THR A 87 -8.61 1.06 0.78
C THR A 87 -9.80 1.70 0.08
N LEU A 88 -10.04 1.28 -1.16
CA LEU A 88 -11.23 1.61 -1.93
C LEU A 88 -12.34 0.64 -1.55
N TYR A 89 -13.50 1.16 -1.15
CA TYR A 89 -14.73 0.38 -0.96
C TYR A 89 -15.71 0.79 -2.04
N PHE A 90 -16.26 -0.18 -2.75
CA PHE A 90 -17.18 0.10 -3.86
C PHE A 90 -18.16 -1.03 -4.07
N ASP A 91 -19.31 -0.68 -4.62
CA ASP A 91 -20.35 -1.63 -4.98
C ASP A 91 -20.45 -1.72 -6.50
N ILE A 92 -20.64 -2.94 -7.02
CA ILE A 92 -20.96 -3.17 -8.43
C ILE A 92 -22.22 -4.02 -8.54
N THR A 93 -23.00 -3.78 -9.59
CA THR A 93 -24.15 -4.64 -9.96
C THR A 93 -23.92 -5.12 -11.39
N PRO A 94 -23.35 -6.32 -11.59
CA PRO A 94 -23.11 -6.85 -12.92
C PRO A 94 -24.43 -7.12 -13.65
N SER A 95 -24.45 -6.96 -14.97
CA SER A 95 -25.64 -7.24 -15.77
C SER A 95 -26.02 -8.73 -15.73
N PRO A 96 -27.32 -9.10 -15.64
CA PRO A 96 -27.81 -10.47 -15.77
C PRO A 96 -27.34 -11.21 -17.03
N ALA A 97 -27.09 -10.48 -18.12
CA ALA A 97 -26.66 -11.05 -19.39
C ALA A 97 -25.13 -11.21 -19.54
N LEU A 98 -24.36 -10.80 -18.53
CA LEU A 98 -22.90 -10.76 -18.59
C LEU A 98 -22.31 -12.14 -18.32
N LEU A 99 -21.37 -12.58 -19.16
CA LEU A 99 -20.71 -13.87 -19.03
C LEU A 99 -19.58 -13.78 -18.00
N SER A 100 -19.81 -14.32 -16.81
CA SER A 100 -18.91 -14.25 -15.64
C SER A 100 -17.47 -14.68 -15.94
N LEU A 101 -17.29 -15.77 -16.69
CA LEU A 101 -15.98 -16.38 -16.94
C LEU A 101 -14.97 -15.42 -17.60
N VAL A 102 -15.44 -14.56 -18.49
CA VAL A 102 -14.59 -13.65 -19.28
C VAL A 102 -14.78 -12.19 -18.90
N SER A 103 -15.82 -11.88 -18.12
CA SER A 103 -16.16 -10.51 -17.75
C SER A 103 -15.59 -10.13 -16.40
N HIS A 104 -14.99 -8.95 -16.33
CA HIS A 104 -14.37 -8.45 -15.12
C HIS A 104 -14.29 -6.92 -15.14
N VAL A 105 -14.11 -6.33 -13.96
CA VAL A 105 -13.87 -4.90 -13.81
C VAL A 105 -12.44 -4.70 -13.33
N LYS A 106 -11.64 -4.00 -14.11
CA LYS A 106 -10.30 -3.56 -13.69
C LYS A 106 -10.43 -2.23 -12.96
N VAL A 107 -9.66 -2.06 -11.90
CA VAL A 107 -9.63 -0.82 -11.11
C VAL A 107 -8.22 -0.28 -11.16
N TYR A 108 -8.09 0.98 -11.56
CA TYR A 108 -6.82 1.69 -11.64
C TYR A 108 -6.82 2.89 -10.72
N LEU A 109 -5.65 3.23 -10.19
CA LEU A 109 -5.35 4.49 -9.53
C LEU A 109 -4.27 5.19 -10.36
N ASN A 110 -4.54 6.39 -10.86
CA ASN A 110 -3.57 7.19 -11.63
C ASN A 110 -2.87 6.37 -12.73
N ASN A 111 -3.67 5.66 -13.54
CA ASN A 111 -3.24 4.78 -14.64
C ASN A 111 -2.57 3.45 -14.23
N GLU A 112 -2.38 3.20 -12.94
CA GLU A 112 -1.75 1.98 -12.43
C GLU A 112 -2.80 0.98 -11.96
N LEU A 113 -2.67 -0.28 -12.35
CA LEU A 113 -3.65 -1.34 -12.05
C LEU A 113 -3.57 -1.73 -10.58
N MET A 114 -4.65 -1.48 -9.84
CA MET A 114 -4.75 -1.83 -8.41
C MET A 114 -5.25 -3.26 -8.23
N GLY A 115 -6.13 -3.72 -9.14
CA GLY A 115 -6.63 -5.07 -9.12
C GLY A 115 -7.78 -5.30 -10.10
N VAL A 116 -8.25 -6.54 -10.12
CA VAL A 116 -9.33 -7.00 -10.99
C VAL A 116 -10.44 -7.59 -10.13
N ALA A 117 -11.65 -7.05 -10.27
CA ALA A 117 -12.86 -7.60 -9.69
C ALA A 117 -13.49 -8.57 -10.71
N SER A 118 -13.26 -9.86 -10.50
CA SER A 118 -13.92 -10.92 -11.27
C SER A 118 -15.37 -11.07 -10.86
N ILE A 119 -16.20 -11.46 -11.82
CA ILE A 119 -17.61 -11.73 -11.61
C ILE A 119 -17.77 -13.26 -11.60
N VAL A 120 -18.44 -13.80 -10.59
CA VAL A 120 -18.72 -15.24 -10.47
C VAL A 120 -20.17 -15.52 -10.85
N ASP A 121 -20.46 -16.70 -11.41
CA ASP A 121 -21.82 -17.08 -11.77
C ASP A 121 -22.78 -16.98 -10.57
N GLY A 122 -23.98 -16.43 -10.83
CA GLY A 122 -25.01 -16.21 -9.82
C GLY A 122 -24.89 -14.90 -9.04
N GLN A 123 -23.83 -14.12 -9.29
CA GLN A 123 -23.68 -12.74 -8.80
C GLN A 123 -24.33 -11.70 -9.72
N GLN A 124 -24.66 -12.07 -10.96
CA GLN A 124 -25.27 -11.17 -11.93
C GLN A 124 -26.64 -10.68 -11.43
N GLY A 125 -26.93 -9.39 -11.65
CA GLY A 125 -28.13 -8.72 -11.18
C GLY A 125 -28.16 -8.43 -9.67
N LYS A 126 -27.15 -8.88 -8.91
CA LYS A 126 -27.04 -8.63 -7.47
C LYS A 126 -25.99 -7.57 -7.19
N LYS A 127 -26.22 -6.83 -6.11
CA LYS A 127 -25.25 -5.86 -5.60
C LYS A 127 -24.10 -6.61 -4.92
N LEU A 128 -22.87 -6.36 -5.38
CA LEU A 128 -21.64 -6.91 -4.81
C LEU A 128 -20.86 -5.80 -4.14
N SER A 129 -20.57 -5.95 -2.84
CA SER A 129 -19.73 -5.03 -2.09
C SER A 129 -18.29 -5.55 -2.08
N LEU A 130 -17.39 -4.73 -2.60
CA LEU A 130 -15.99 -5.05 -2.80
C LEU A 130 -15.10 -4.06 -2.05
N SER A 131 -13.91 -4.53 -1.70
CA SER A 131 -12.85 -3.66 -1.20
C SER A 131 -11.54 -3.99 -1.90
N MET A 132 -10.74 -2.97 -2.15
CA MET A 132 -9.46 -3.10 -2.84
C MET A 132 -8.43 -2.22 -2.14
N PRO A 133 -7.27 -2.78 -1.72
CA PRO A 133 -6.18 -1.96 -1.23
C PRO A 133 -5.66 -1.09 -2.38
N LEU A 134 -5.40 0.18 -2.09
CA LEU A 134 -4.76 1.09 -3.03
C LEU A 134 -3.29 1.23 -2.63
N ASP A 135 -2.40 1.04 -3.61
CA ASP A 135 -0.98 1.20 -3.37
C ASP A 135 -0.64 2.68 -3.24
N THR A 136 -0.06 3.04 -2.09
CA THR A 136 0.21 4.42 -1.71
C THR A 136 1.28 5.09 -2.56
N ARG A 137 2.11 4.30 -3.26
CA ARG A 137 3.17 4.80 -4.14
C ARG A 137 2.63 5.57 -5.36
N TYR A 138 1.38 5.30 -5.74
CA TYR A 138 0.76 5.93 -6.91
C TYR A 138 -0.14 7.11 -6.55
N PHE A 139 -0.20 7.52 -5.27
CA PHE A 139 -0.94 8.72 -4.88
C PHE A 139 -0.21 9.98 -5.34
N SER A 140 -1.00 10.99 -5.69
CA SER A 140 -0.56 12.34 -5.97
C SER A 140 -1.50 13.35 -5.32
N ASN A 141 -1.30 14.65 -5.57
CA ASN A 141 -2.16 15.72 -5.07
C ASN A 141 -3.60 15.59 -5.61
N TYR A 142 -3.76 15.12 -6.84
CA TYR A 142 -5.05 14.86 -7.45
C TYR A 142 -5.07 13.49 -8.11
N ASN A 143 -5.95 12.65 -7.61
CA ASN A 143 -6.01 11.24 -7.97
C ASN A 143 -7.23 10.95 -8.83
N LYS A 144 -7.11 9.98 -9.71
CA LYS A 144 -8.21 9.43 -10.50
C LYS A 144 -8.30 7.92 -10.28
N ILE A 145 -9.45 7.46 -9.84
CA ILE A 145 -9.83 6.05 -9.94
C ILE A 145 -10.49 5.84 -11.29
N ARG A 146 -10.04 4.84 -12.04
CA ARG A 146 -10.69 4.38 -13.27
C ARG A 146 -11.22 2.97 -13.06
N PHE A 147 -12.52 2.80 -13.27
CA PHE A 147 -13.16 1.50 -13.39
C PHE A 147 -13.29 1.18 -14.86
N GLU A 148 -12.73 0.08 -15.32
CA GLU A 148 -12.79 -0.37 -16.71
C GLU A 148 -13.52 -1.71 -16.74
N LEU A 149 -14.69 -1.73 -17.39
CA LEU A 149 -15.43 -2.95 -17.66
C LEU A 149 -14.82 -3.63 -18.88
N ILE A 150 -14.47 -4.90 -18.74
CA ILE A 150 -14.32 -5.84 -19.84
C ILE A 150 -15.52 -6.77 -19.75
N GLY A 151 -16.47 -6.64 -20.68
CA GLY A 151 -17.74 -7.33 -20.68
C GLY A 151 -17.98 -8.11 -21.96
N ASN A 152 -18.44 -9.35 -21.81
CA ASN A 152 -18.94 -10.14 -22.92
C ASN A 152 -20.31 -10.72 -22.56
N THR A 153 -21.25 -10.70 -23.50
CA THR A 153 -22.59 -11.27 -23.36
C THR A 153 -22.80 -12.49 -24.25
N GLN A 154 -21.89 -12.74 -25.19
CA GLN A 154 -21.97 -13.84 -26.13
C GLN A 154 -21.07 -14.99 -25.66
N LYS A 155 -21.59 -16.22 -25.79
CA LYS A 155 -20.81 -17.43 -25.50
C LYS A 155 -20.01 -17.91 -26.72
N ASP A 156 -20.41 -17.47 -27.91
CA ASP A 156 -19.85 -17.88 -29.20
C ASP A 156 -19.34 -16.64 -29.97
N CYS A 157 -18.32 -16.83 -30.81
CA CYS A 157 -17.72 -15.80 -31.66
C CYS A 157 -18.20 -15.89 -33.12
#